data_AF-L2F6U8-F1
#
_entry.id   AF-L2F6U8-F1
#
_cell.length_a   1.000
_cell.length_b   1.000
_cell.length_c   1.000
_cell.angle_alpha   90.00
_cell.angle_beta   90.00
_cell.angle_gamma   90.00
#
_symmetry.space_group_name_H-M   'P 1'
#
loop_
_entity.id
_entity.type
_entity.pdbx_description
1 polymer ?
#
loop_
_entity_poly.entity_id
_entity_poly.type
_entity_poly.pdbx_seq_one_letter_code
_entity_poly.pdbx_strand_id
1 'polypeptide(L)' 'MTTNQLPNGERLIEEPIYPEDWECCNNGCEELCVYEIYRIQKQAYDEQQKRLQRLNELAKPVG' A
#
# COMPACT_ATOMS: atom_id res chain seq x y z
N MET A 1 19.97 -2.01 -6.48
CA MET A 1 19.53 -2.78 -5.29
C MET A 1 18.03 -2.89 -5.38
N THR A 2 17.50 -4.04 -5.77
CA THR A 2 16.06 -4.24 -6.03
C THR A 2 15.47 -5.00 -4.84
N THR A 3 15.36 -4.35 -3.69
CA THR A 3 15.05 -5.01 -2.41
C THR A 3 13.55 -5.23 -2.16
N ASN A 4 12.67 -4.89 -3.10
CA ASN A 4 11.21 -4.92 -2.89
C ASN A 4 10.49 -6.00 -3.72
N GLN A 5 11.14 -7.10 -4.06
CA GLN A 5 10.52 -8.19 -4.82
C GLN A 5 10.29 -9.43 -3.93
N LEU A 6 9.04 -9.86 -3.86
CA LEU A 6 8.60 -11.00 -3.05
C LEU A 6 8.89 -12.33 -3.77
N PRO A 7 8.96 -13.46 -3.03
CA PRO A 7 9.19 -14.77 -3.64
C PRO A 7 8.15 -15.21 -4.66
N ASN A 8 6.93 -14.66 -4.60
CA ASN A 8 5.87 -14.89 -5.58
C ASN A 8 6.03 -14.03 -6.85
N GLY A 9 7.15 -13.32 -7.02
CA GLY A 9 7.44 -12.44 -8.16
C GLY A 9 6.78 -11.06 -8.09
N GLU A 10 5.87 -10.85 -7.14
CA GLU A 10 5.19 -9.59 -6.92
C GLU A 10 6.14 -8.53 -6.33
N ARG A 11 5.96 -7.26 -6.69
CA ARG A 11 6.65 -6.15 -6.00
C ARG A 11 5.90 -5.81 -4.71
N LEU A 12 6.60 -5.82 -3.58
CA LEU A 12 6.07 -5.35 -2.31
C LEU A 12 5.74 -3.85 -2.42
N ILE A 13 4.48 -3.51 -2.15
CA ILE A 13 4.00 -2.15 -2.02
C ILE A 13 4.37 -1.68 -0.63
N GLU A 14 5.07 -0.55 -0.54
CA GLU A 14 5.39 0.10 0.73
C GLU A 14 4.14 0.73 1.33
N GLU A 15 4.05 0.77 2.65
CA GLU A 15 2.93 1.43 3.32
C GLU A 15 2.95 2.93 2.99
N PRO A 16 1.85 3.50 2.45
CA PRO A 16 1.80 4.93 2.19
C PRO A 16 1.77 5.70 3.51
N ILE A 17 2.48 6.83 3.53
CA ILE A 17 2.51 7.74 4.67
C ILE A 17 1.20 8.53 4.67
N TYR A 18 0.55 8.60 5.83
CA TYR A 18 -0.63 9.44 5.99
C TYR A 18 -0.22 10.90 5.81
N PRO A 19 -0.89 11.66 4.93
CA PRO A 19 -0.52 13.04 4.67
C PRO A 19 -0.81 13.91 5.89
N GLU A 20 0.08 14.84 6.18
CA GLU A 20 -0.10 15.78 7.28
C GLU A 20 -1.18 16.81 6.93
N ASP A 21 -1.83 17.37 7.96
CA ASP A 21 -2.95 18.30 7.75
C ASP A 21 -2.55 19.58 6.99
N TRP A 22 -1.27 19.97 7.04
CA TRP A 22 -0.70 21.12 6.32
C TRP A 22 -0.31 20.81 4.87
N GLU A 23 -0.21 19.53 4.49
CA GLU A 23 -0.06 19.11 3.10
C GLU A 23 -1.38 19.27 2.34
N CYS A 24 -2.48 19.46 3.08
CA CYS A 24 -3.77 19.79 2.53
C CYS A 24 -3.97 21.31 2.43
N CYS A 25 -4.04 21.79 1.18
CA CYS A 25 -4.65 23.04 0.76
C CYS A 25 -4.10 24.37 1.35
N ASN A 26 -3.08 24.91 0.69
CA ASN A 26 -2.80 26.36 0.65
C ASN A 26 -2.97 26.99 -0.75
N ASN A 27 -3.89 26.45 -1.58
CA ASN A 27 -4.21 26.81 -2.99
C ASN A 27 -3.52 25.99 -4.09
N GLY A 28 -3.73 24.67 -4.13
CA GLY A 28 -3.31 23.90 -5.31
C GLY A 28 -3.28 22.40 -5.08
N CYS A 29 -4.45 21.78 -5.00
CA CYS A 29 -4.57 20.38 -5.40
C CYS A 29 -5.16 20.45 -6.81
N GLU A 30 -4.36 20.22 -7.84
CA GLU A 30 -4.80 20.34 -9.23
C GLU A 30 -5.93 19.33 -9.54
N GLU A 31 -5.63 18.06 -9.85
CA GLU A 31 -6.68 17.09 -10.22
C GLU A 31 -7.20 16.22 -9.07
N LEU A 32 -6.38 15.94 -8.03
CA LEU A 32 -6.76 15.15 -6.87
C LEU A 32 -6.20 15.72 -5.56
N CYS A 33 -7.01 15.68 -4.50
CA CYS A 33 -6.60 16.00 -3.13
C CYS A 33 -5.52 15.00 -2.65
N VAL A 34 -4.53 15.45 -1.88
CA VAL A 34 -3.48 14.58 -1.31
C VAL A 34 -4.07 13.41 -0.52
N TYR A 35 -5.20 13.62 0.18
CA TYR A 35 -5.92 12.56 0.87
C TYR A 35 -6.50 11.52 -0.09
N GLU A 36 -6.92 11.90 -1.30
CA GLU A 36 -7.46 10.95 -2.28
C GLU A 36 -6.34 10.08 -2.86
N ILE A 37 -5.16 10.67 -3.11
CA ILE A 37 -3.96 9.93 -3.50
C ILE A 37 -3.58 8.93 -2.40
N TYR A 38 -3.55 9.37 -1.14
CA TYR A 38 -3.29 8.47 0.00
C TYR A 38 -4.30 7.32 0.04
N ARG A 39 -5.60 7.60 -0.12
CA ARG A 39 -6.65 6.57 -0.09
C ARG A 39 -6.45 5.52 -1.17
N ILE A 40 -6.14 5.93 -2.40
CA ILE A 40 -5.88 5.01 -3.52
C ILE A 40 -4.65 4.14 -3.23
N GLN A 41 -3.55 4.75 -2.77
CA GLN A 41 -2.33 4.03 -2.43
C GLN A 41 -2.56 3.05 -1.27
N LYS A 42 -3.29 3.47 -0.24
CA LYS A 42 -3.59 2.65 0.95
C LYS A 42 -4.48 1.47 0.60
N GLN A 43 -5.46 1.67 -0.29
CA GLN A 43 -6.27 0.57 -0.80
C GLN A 43 -5.42 -0.50 -1.49
N ALA A 44 -4.53 -0.10 -2.42
CA ALA A 44 -3.66 -1.03 -3.13
C ALA A 44 -2.72 -1.80 -2.18
N TYR A 45 -2.15 -1.09 -1.20
CA TYR A 45 -1.34 -1.69 -0.15
C TYR A 45 -2.15 -2.72 0.66
N ASP A 46 -3.32 -2.35 1.17
CA ASP A 46 -4.13 -3.22 2.02
C ASP A 46 -4.62 -4.46 1.28
N GLU A 47 -4.97 -4.35 -0.01
CA GLU A 47 -5.33 -5.48 -0.85
C GLU A 47 -4.17 -6.47 -1.04
N GLN A 48 -2.96 -5.96 -1.26
CA GLN A 48 -1.76 -6.80 -1.32
C GLN A 48 -1.51 -7.49 0.02
N GLN A 49 -1.53 -6.76 1.14
CA GLN A 49 -1.28 -7.34 2.46
C GLN A 49 -2.29 -8.45 2.81
N LYS A 50 -3.58 -8.25 2.49
CA LYS A 50 -4.61 -9.29 2.66
C LYS A 50 -4.32 -10.54 1.82
N ARG A 51 -3.86 -10.39 0.58
CA ARG A 51 -3.48 -11.53 -0.27
C ARG A 51 -2.27 -12.27 0.32
N LEU A 52 -1.24 -11.54 0.75
CA LEU A 52 -0.04 -12.13 1.35
C LEU A 52 -0.34 -12.86 2.66
N GLN A 53 -1.20 -12.30 3.51
CA GLN A 53 -1.67 -12.97 4.73
C GLN A 53 -2.37 -14.30 4.42
N ARG A 54 -3.30 -14.32 3.45
CA ARG A 54 -3.97 -15.57 3.03
C ARG A 54 -2.98 -16.60 2.47
N LEU A 55 -2.01 -16.18 1.66
CA LEU A 55 -0.98 -17.09 1.15
C LEU A 55 -0.14 -17.69 2.29
N ASN A 56 0.22 -16.87 3.28
CA ASN A 56 0.94 -17.33 4.46
C ASN A 56 0.11 -18.31 5.30
N GLU A 57 -1.19 -18.08 5.44
CA GLU A 57 -2.10 -19.00 6.12
C GLU A 57 -2.22 -20.35 5.40
N LEU A 58 -2.36 -20.33 4.07
CA LEU A 58 -2.42 -21.55 3.25
C LEU A 58 -1.09 -22.33 3.26
N ALA A 59 0.04 -21.65 3.44
CA ALA A 59 1.35 -22.27 3.51
C ALA A 59 1.66 -22.92 4.88
N LYS A 60 0.84 -22.67 5.91
CA LYS A 60 1.02 -23.34 7.21
C LYS A 60 0.59 -24.80 7.09
N PRO A 61 1.41 -25.77 7.53
CA PRO A 61 1.01 -27.16 7.54
C PRO A 61 -0.20 -27.33 8.49
N VAL A 62 -1.27 -27.92 7.97
CA VAL A 62 -2.36 -28.44 8.79
C VAL A 62 -1.77 -29.59 9.60
N GLY A 63 -1.67 -29.40 10.92
CA GLY A 63 -1.24 -30.44 11.85
C GLY A 63 -2.26 -31.58 11.95
#